data_AF-A0A6N7HB87-F1
#
_entry.id   AF-A0A6N7HB87-F1
#
_cell.length_a   1.000
_cell.length_b   1.000
_cell.length_c   1.000
_cell.angle_alpha   90.00
_cell.angle_beta   90.00
_cell.angle_gamma   90.00
#
_symmetry.space_group_name_H-M   'P 1'
#
loop_
_entity.id
_entity.type
_entity.pdbx_description
1 polymer ?
#
loop_
_entity_poly.entity_id
_entity_poly.type
_entity_poly.pdbx_seq_one_letter_code
_entity_poly.pdbx_strand_id
1 'polypeptide(L)'
;MELPPLPHTVQADPSEDAATVTGWLTSIGVGDGHPVIPPTPVRVESMLGAWDDVALGTLAPLRREVTVADVAVCAVLAGCRPSALPVLVAAVRAIQEERFNLLGLTTTTGSAAVAVALHGAAVEATGVNAGANCMGPGAAANATIGRALAMLVRVVGAAVPGAIDVAIMGQPAKYGLCFGELPGSAGWPDLGTERGGEVTVLGISGTVEVVDAVSQDVEDLLDTLAAALLLPVAAGPTGDTLGSG
;
A
#
# COMPACT_ATOMS: atom_id res chain seq x y z
N MET A 1 0.31 25.82 0.80
CA MET A 1 0.26 24.67 1.71
C MET A 1 1.69 24.34 2.09
N GLU A 2 1.95 24.17 3.37
CA GLU A 2 3.24 23.65 3.84
C GLU A 2 3.29 22.15 3.60
N LEU A 3 4.39 21.65 3.04
CA LEU A 3 4.55 20.23 2.76
C LEU A 3 4.97 19.50 4.03
N PRO A 4 4.53 18.25 4.25
CA PRO A 4 5.03 17.48 5.36
C PRO A 4 6.54 17.29 5.22
N PRO A 5 7.30 17.33 6.33
CA PRO A 5 8.74 17.06 6.30
C PRO A 5 8.99 15.62 5.83
N LEU A 6 10.16 15.40 5.22
CA LEU A 6 10.53 14.07 4.76
C LEU A 6 10.69 13.11 5.94
N PRO A 7 10.24 11.84 5.84
CA PRO A 7 10.25 10.91 6.96
C PRO A 7 11.62 10.77 7.63
N HIS A 8 12.72 10.68 6.88
CA HIS A 8 14.06 10.56 7.46
C HIS A 8 14.48 11.74 8.36
N THR A 9 13.83 12.90 8.24
CA THR A 9 14.11 14.08 9.07
C THR A 9 13.35 14.08 10.41
N VAL A 10 12.44 13.13 10.58
CA VAL A 10 11.55 13.04 11.74
C VAL A 10 12.13 12.05 12.74
N GLN A 11 12.42 12.52 13.95
CA GLN A 11 12.88 11.68 15.05
C GLN A 11 12.10 12.00 16.32
N ALA A 12 11.66 10.96 17.02
CA ALA A 12 10.98 11.12 18.31
C ALA A 12 11.93 10.85 19.48
N ASP A 13 11.72 11.58 20.58
CA ASP A 13 12.37 11.29 21.86
C ASP A 13 11.89 9.91 22.37
N PRO A 14 12.80 8.98 22.72
CA PRO A 14 12.42 7.67 23.27
C PRO A 14 11.62 7.72 24.58
N SER A 15 11.68 8.82 25.33
CA SER A 15 10.96 9.03 26.58
C SER A 15 9.54 9.59 26.40
N GLU A 16 9.23 10.11 25.20
CA GLU A 16 7.92 10.68 24.90
C GLU A 16 6.87 9.58 24.72
N ASP A 17 5.65 9.85 25.18
CA ASP A 17 4.58 8.87 25.03
C ASP A 17 4.10 8.78 23.57
N ALA A 18 3.65 7.60 23.17
CA ALA A 18 3.27 7.34 21.78
C ALA A 18 2.08 8.20 21.31
N ALA A 19 1.17 8.61 22.20
CA ALA A 19 0.03 9.45 21.84
C ALA A 19 0.48 10.90 21.57
N THR A 20 1.39 11.43 22.39
CA THR A 20 1.99 12.75 22.17
C THR A 20 2.77 12.78 20.85
N VAL A 21 3.58 11.76 20.58
CA VAL A 21 4.28 11.64 19.29
C VAL A 21 3.29 11.53 18.12
N THR A 22 2.22 10.74 18.26
CA THR A 22 1.17 10.63 17.23
C THR A 22 0.50 11.97 16.95
N GLY A 23 0.18 12.73 18.01
CA GLY A 23 -0.41 14.06 17.90
C GLY A 23 0.51 15.05 17.18
N TRP A 24 1.79 15.08 17.53
CA TRP A 24 2.79 15.90 16.85
C TRP A 24 2.95 15.53 15.38
N LEU A 25 3.12 14.25 15.05
CA LEU A 25 3.28 13.81 13.66
C LEU A 25 2.06 14.16 12.80
N THR A 26 0.87 14.05 13.38
CA THR A 26 -0.37 14.45 12.71
C THR A 26 -0.41 15.95 12.46
N SER A 27 0.03 16.78 13.43
CA SER A 27 0.02 18.25 13.27
C SER A 27 0.98 18.77 12.21
N ILE A 28 2.07 18.04 11.94
CA ILE A 28 3.04 18.34 10.86
C ILE A 28 2.74 17.60 9.55
N GLY A 29 1.62 16.89 9.44
CA GLY A 29 1.19 16.20 8.21
C GLY A 29 1.89 14.88 7.89
N VAL A 30 2.71 14.35 8.80
CA VAL A 30 3.36 13.04 8.65
C VAL A 30 2.41 11.90 9.08
N GLY A 31 1.65 12.11 10.14
CA GLY A 31 0.64 11.16 10.62
C GLY A 31 -0.51 10.96 9.63
N ASP A 32 -1.14 9.78 9.68
CA ASP A 32 -2.34 9.42 8.92
C ASP A 32 -3.61 9.38 9.78
N GLY A 33 -3.55 9.90 11.02
CA GLY A 33 -4.65 9.81 11.98
C GLY A 33 -4.73 8.48 12.73
N HIS A 34 -3.87 7.50 12.43
CA HIS A 34 -3.72 6.29 13.23
C HIS A 34 -2.59 6.44 14.26
N PRO A 35 -2.64 5.71 15.40
CA PRO A 35 -1.51 5.57 16.29
C PRO A 35 -0.24 5.11 15.55
N VAL A 36 0.91 5.63 15.95
CA VAL A 36 2.20 5.25 15.39
C VAL A 36 3.11 4.60 16.42
N ILE A 37 4.10 3.86 15.94
CA ILE A 37 5.28 3.58 16.76
C ILE A 37 6.26 4.76 16.60
N PRO A 38 6.67 5.43 17.69
CA PRO A 38 7.58 6.57 17.59
C PRO A 38 8.89 6.20 16.87
N PRO A 39 9.32 6.96 15.85
CA PRO A 39 10.53 6.68 15.08
C PRO A 39 11.76 7.18 15.85
N THR A 40 12.11 6.48 16.91
CA THR A 40 13.33 6.77 17.68
C THR A 40 14.56 6.33 16.88
N PRO A 41 15.74 6.94 17.07
CA PRO A 41 16.96 6.55 16.35
C PRO A 41 17.23 5.04 16.40
N VAL A 42 17.12 4.43 17.58
CA VAL A 42 17.32 2.98 17.78
C VAL A 42 16.33 2.12 16.98
N ARG A 43 15.06 2.53 16.86
CA ARG A 43 14.06 1.77 16.08
C ARG A 43 14.31 1.90 14.59
N VAL A 44 14.72 3.08 14.13
CA VAL A 44 15.05 3.33 12.72
C VAL A 44 16.32 2.58 12.32
N GLU A 45 17.36 2.60 13.15
CA GLU A 45 18.59 1.82 12.98
C GLU A 45 18.30 0.31 12.94
N SER A 46 17.45 -0.19 13.84
CA SER A 46 17.02 -1.60 13.85
C SER A 46 16.23 -1.99 12.61
N MET A 47 15.39 -1.09 12.09
CA MET A 47 14.66 -1.29 10.84
C MET A 47 15.61 -1.33 9.64
N LEU A 48 16.58 -0.41 9.56
CA LEU A 48 17.58 -0.35 8.50
C LEU A 48 18.50 -1.58 8.51
N GLY A 49 18.95 -2.04 9.68
CA GLY A 49 19.88 -3.16 9.78
C GLY A 49 21.17 -2.91 8.98
N ALA A 50 21.41 -3.73 7.95
CA ALA A 50 22.59 -3.64 7.09
C ALA A 50 22.37 -2.83 5.79
N TRP A 51 21.20 -2.20 5.63
CA TRP A 51 20.91 -1.39 4.45
C TRP A 51 21.63 -0.05 4.50
N ASP A 52 22.29 0.30 3.41
CA ASP A 52 22.79 1.66 3.20
C ASP A 52 21.64 2.61 2.87
N ASP A 53 21.74 3.86 3.34
CA ASP A 53 20.81 4.91 2.95
C ASP A 53 21.13 5.43 1.55
N VAL A 54 20.38 4.95 0.57
CA VAL A 54 20.52 5.33 -0.84
C VAL A 54 19.21 5.86 -1.41
N ALA A 55 19.31 6.74 -2.40
CA ALA A 55 18.16 7.21 -3.16
C ALA A 55 17.51 6.05 -3.95
N LEU A 56 16.19 5.97 -3.89
CA LEU A 56 15.35 5.00 -4.60
C LEU A 56 14.61 5.63 -5.80
N GLY A 57 14.84 6.92 -6.05
CA GLY A 57 14.21 7.70 -7.12
C GLY A 57 13.35 8.85 -6.56
N THR A 58 12.24 9.16 -7.23
CA THR A 58 11.34 10.24 -6.84
C THR A 58 9.89 9.79 -6.87
N LEU A 59 9.10 10.16 -5.88
CA LEU A 59 7.68 9.81 -5.82
C LEU A 59 6.79 10.93 -6.34
N ALA A 60 5.95 10.61 -7.33
CA ALA A 60 4.81 11.45 -7.70
C ALA A 60 3.84 11.59 -6.50
N PRO A 61 3.01 12.64 -6.42
CA PRO A 61 2.82 13.72 -7.39
C PRO A 61 3.95 14.75 -7.52
N LEU A 62 4.58 15.17 -6.42
CA LEU A 62 5.53 16.29 -6.45
C LEU A 62 6.97 15.90 -6.81
N ARG A 63 7.23 14.61 -7.04
CA ARG A 63 8.55 14.07 -7.42
C ARG A 63 9.65 14.47 -6.45
N ARG A 64 9.35 14.41 -5.15
CA ARG A 64 10.40 14.51 -4.11
C ARG A 64 11.19 13.22 -4.07
N GLU A 65 12.48 13.34 -3.79
CA GLU A 65 13.38 12.19 -3.64
C GLU A 65 12.91 11.30 -2.50
N VAL A 66 12.97 9.98 -2.72
CA VAL A 66 12.70 8.95 -1.73
C VAL A 66 13.98 8.16 -1.48
N THR A 67 14.31 7.93 -0.21
CA THR A 67 15.51 7.19 0.21
C THR A 67 15.14 5.92 0.97
N VAL A 68 16.11 5.04 1.21
CA VAL A 68 15.90 3.87 2.08
C VAL A 68 15.60 4.30 3.52
N ALA A 69 16.21 5.38 4.02
CA ALA A 69 15.87 5.94 5.33
C ALA A 69 14.41 6.40 5.42
N ASP A 70 13.85 7.01 4.36
CA ASP A 70 12.43 7.37 4.33
C ASP A 70 11.52 6.15 4.46
N VAL A 71 11.86 5.07 3.74
CA VAL A 71 11.13 3.79 3.80
C VAL A 71 11.22 3.21 5.21
N ALA A 72 12.39 3.20 5.82
CA ALA A 72 12.59 2.69 7.17
C ALA A 72 11.78 3.48 8.22
N VAL A 73 11.76 4.81 8.15
CA VAL A 73 10.96 5.62 9.08
C VAL A 73 9.46 5.35 8.90
N CYS A 74 8.94 5.33 7.66
CA CYS A 74 7.53 4.99 7.42
C CYS A 74 7.19 3.56 7.87
N ALA A 75 8.11 2.61 7.69
CA ALA A 75 7.95 1.24 8.18
C ALA A 75 7.85 1.20 9.71
N VAL A 76 8.73 1.92 10.42
CA VAL A 76 8.66 2.04 11.89
C VAL A 76 7.33 2.68 12.31
N LEU A 77 6.98 3.83 11.75
CA LEU A 77 5.73 4.54 12.07
C LEU A 77 4.50 3.63 11.93
N ALA A 78 4.46 2.84 10.85
CA ALA A 78 3.38 1.91 10.59
C ALA A 78 3.38 0.68 11.53
N GLY A 79 4.49 0.37 12.19
CA GLY A 79 4.64 -0.81 13.07
C GLY A 79 5.15 -2.06 12.35
N CYS A 80 5.85 -1.90 11.22
CA CYS A 80 6.43 -3.02 10.48
C CYS A 80 7.54 -3.71 11.29
N ARG A 81 7.77 -4.99 10.97
CA ARG A 81 9.01 -5.70 11.33
C ARG A 81 10.11 -5.43 10.29
N PRO A 82 11.41 -5.56 10.63
CA PRO A 82 12.51 -5.38 9.68
C PRO A 82 12.40 -6.24 8.40
N SER A 83 11.76 -7.42 8.48
CA SER A 83 11.53 -8.26 7.29
C SER A 83 10.62 -7.63 6.23
N ALA A 84 9.90 -6.55 6.55
CA ALA A 84 9.12 -5.79 5.58
C ALA A 84 9.97 -4.85 4.71
N LEU A 85 11.17 -4.45 5.15
CA LEU A 85 11.96 -3.44 4.46
C LEU A 85 12.29 -3.80 3.00
N PRO A 86 12.76 -5.03 2.67
CA PRO A 86 13.03 -5.42 1.28
C PRO A 86 11.79 -5.33 0.39
N VAL A 87 10.63 -5.74 0.93
CA VAL A 87 9.33 -5.70 0.24
C VAL A 87 8.89 -4.26 -0.01
N LEU A 88 9.03 -3.39 0.98
CA LEU A 88 8.67 -1.97 0.85
C LEU A 88 9.57 -1.25 -0.16
N VAL A 89 10.88 -1.54 -0.17
CA VAL A 89 11.81 -1.00 -1.18
C VAL A 89 11.41 -1.47 -2.58
N ALA A 90 11.06 -2.75 -2.75
CA ALA A 90 10.56 -3.28 -4.02
C ALA A 90 9.25 -2.62 -4.44
N ALA A 91 8.30 -2.44 -3.51
CA ALA A 91 7.03 -1.77 -3.78
C ALA A 91 7.23 -0.29 -4.18
N VAL A 92 8.13 0.44 -3.50
CA VAL A 92 8.51 1.83 -3.85
C VAL A 92 9.09 1.92 -5.25
N ARG A 93 9.91 0.95 -5.66
CA ARG A 93 10.41 0.89 -7.05
C ARG A 93 9.28 0.60 -8.03
N ALA A 94 8.39 -0.34 -7.70
CA ALA A 94 7.29 -0.74 -8.58
C ALA A 94 6.27 0.40 -8.82
N ILE A 95 5.91 1.17 -7.79
CA ILE A 95 4.98 2.31 -7.97
C ILE A 95 5.60 3.48 -8.75
N GLN A 96 6.92 3.50 -8.96
CA GLN A 96 7.60 4.50 -9.79
C GLN A 96 7.63 4.12 -11.27
N GLU A 97 7.28 2.88 -11.63
CA GLU A 97 7.20 2.49 -13.03
C GLU A 97 6.12 3.31 -13.76
N GLU A 98 6.46 3.80 -14.95
CA GLU A 98 5.55 4.67 -15.73
C GLU A 98 4.19 4.01 -15.99
N ARG A 99 4.18 2.70 -16.27
CA ARG A 99 2.95 1.91 -16.48
C ARG A 99 2.01 1.87 -15.27
N PHE A 100 2.53 2.08 -14.06
CA PHE A 100 1.71 2.12 -12.84
C PHE A 100 0.94 3.45 -12.72
N ASN A 101 1.45 4.53 -13.33
CA ASN A 101 0.82 5.85 -13.34
C ASN A 101 0.43 6.35 -11.93
N LEU A 102 1.40 6.37 -11.00
CA LEU A 102 1.16 6.83 -9.63
C LEU A 102 0.58 8.26 -9.57
N LEU A 103 0.99 9.14 -10.49
CA LEU A 103 0.45 10.50 -10.59
C LEU A 103 -1.07 10.47 -10.80
N GLY A 104 -1.55 9.77 -11.84
CA GLY A 104 -2.98 9.65 -12.11
C GLY A 104 -3.76 9.00 -10.96
N LEU A 105 -3.16 8.00 -10.29
CA LEU A 105 -3.76 7.33 -9.13
C LEU A 105 -3.92 8.27 -7.93
N THR A 106 -2.97 9.18 -7.71
CA THR A 106 -2.92 10.03 -6.52
C THR A 106 -3.54 11.41 -6.71
N THR A 107 -3.84 11.84 -7.94
CA THR A 107 -4.48 13.14 -8.24
C THR A 107 -5.89 13.00 -8.82
N THR A 108 -6.45 11.79 -8.87
CA THR A 108 -7.83 11.58 -9.34
C THR A 108 -8.85 12.04 -8.31
N THR A 109 -10.03 12.44 -8.78
CA THR A 109 -11.21 12.68 -7.93
C THR A 109 -11.88 11.37 -7.49
N GLY A 110 -11.50 10.24 -8.09
CA GLY A 110 -12.01 8.90 -7.75
C GLY A 110 -11.43 8.33 -6.44
N SER A 111 -11.83 7.12 -6.11
CA SER A 111 -11.46 6.41 -4.87
C SER A 111 -10.18 5.58 -5.00
N ALA A 112 -9.27 5.93 -5.91
CA ALA A 112 -8.11 5.07 -6.18
C ALA A 112 -7.17 4.96 -4.95
N ALA A 113 -6.62 3.75 -4.76
CA ALA A 113 -5.65 3.41 -3.73
C ALA A 113 -4.61 2.43 -4.27
N VAL A 114 -3.46 2.33 -3.58
CA VAL A 114 -2.41 1.36 -3.89
C VAL A 114 -2.60 0.13 -3.01
N ALA A 115 -2.66 -1.04 -3.62
CA ALA A 115 -2.64 -2.32 -2.93
C ALA A 115 -1.34 -3.09 -3.24
N VAL A 116 -0.88 -3.90 -2.29
CA VAL A 116 0.32 -4.73 -2.41
C VAL A 116 -0.05 -6.20 -2.30
N ALA A 117 0.30 -6.99 -3.31
CA ALA A 117 0.23 -8.44 -3.27
C ALA A 117 1.65 -9.01 -3.17
N LEU A 118 1.90 -9.84 -2.16
CA LEU A 118 3.20 -10.51 -1.97
C LEU A 118 3.12 -11.96 -2.39
N HIS A 119 4.20 -12.47 -2.96
CA HIS A 119 4.27 -13.81 -3.54
C HIS A 119 5.47 -14.57 -3.00
N GLY A 120 5.41 -15.90 -3.04
CA GLY A 120 6.56 -16.76 -2.77
C GLY A 120 7.27 -16.46 -1.45
N ALA A 121 8.59 -16.25 -1.49
CA ALA A 121 9.38 -16.10 -0.26
C ALA A 121 9.09 -14.77 0.47
N ALA A 122 8.54 -13.75 -0.21
CA ALA A 122 8.07 -12.54 0.46
C ALA A 122 6.89 -12.83 1.41
N VAL A 123 6.00 -13.78 1.08
CA VAL A 123 4.91 -14.20 1.97
C VAL A 123 5.47 -14.80 3.25
N GLU A 124 6.38 -15.76 3.11
CA GLU A 124 7.03 -16.45 4.23
C GLU A 124 7.87 -15.50 5.10
N ALA A 125 8.65 -14.61 4.48
CA ALA A 125 9.55 -13.69 5.19
C ALA A 125 8.78 -12.63 6.00
N THR A 126 7.66 -12.14 5.46
CA THR A 126 6.86 -11.09 6.09
C THR A 126 5.76 -11.64 6.98
N GLY A 127 5.33 -12.88 6.76
CA GLY A 127 4.18 -13.48 7.44
C GLY A 127 2.86 -12.80 7.10
N VAL A 128 2.71 -12.27 5.88
CA VAL A 128 1.40 -11.81 5.42
C VAL A 128 0.44 -12.98 5.26
N ASN A 129 -0.84 -12.75 5.53
CA ASN A 129 -1.87 -13.76 5.33
C ASN A 129 -2.20 -13.89 3.84
N ALA A 130 -2.08 -15.11 3.32
CA ALA A 130 -2.54 -15.50 1.99
C ALA A 130 -3.84 -16.33 2.04
N GLY A 131 -4.20 -16.91 3.19
CA GLY A 131 -5.28 -17.88 3.30
C GLY A 131 -6.67 -17.27 3.51
N ALA A 132 -7.51 -17.99 4.25
CA ALA A 132 -8.83 -17.49 4.62
C ALA A 132 -8.72 -16.11 5.29
N ASN A 133 -9.64 -15.21 4.94
CA ASN A 133 -9.63 -13.83 5.42
C ASN A 133 -8.31 -13.08 5.09
N CYS A 134 -7.72 -13.33 3.90
CA CYS A 134 -6.41 -12.77 3.50
C CYS A 134 -6.33 -11.24 3.56
N MET A 135 -7.45 -10.54 3.31
CA MET A 135 -7.51 -9.07 3.40
C MET A 135 -8.02 -8.57 4.75
N GLY A 136 -8.34 -9.48 5.68
CA GLY A 136 -8.91 -9.16 6.98
C GLY A 136 -7.89 -9.06 8.11
N PRO A 137 -8.37 -8.87 9.35
CA PRO A 137 -7.50 -8.73 10.52
C PRO A 137 -6.81 -10.04 10.91
N GLY A 138 -5.70 -9.93 11.64
CA GLY A 138 -5.00 -11.06 12.28
C GLY A 138 -3.50 -11.04 11.99
N ALA A 139 -3.12 -10.90 10.72
CA ALA A 139 -1.72 -10.77 10.32
C ALA A 139 -1.28 -9.30 10.35
N ALA A 140 -0.42 -8.94 11.32
CA ALA A 140 0.06 -7.57 11.47
C ALA A 140 0.79 -7.05 10.21
N ALA A 141 1.45 -7.94 9.45
CA ALA A 141 2.15 -7.57 8.22
C ALA A 141 1.20 -7.00 7.15
N ASN A 142 -0.01 -7.54 7.02
CA ASN A 142 -1.03 -7.07 6.05
C ASN A 142 -1.38 -5.60 6.31
N ALA A 143 -1.61 -5.25 7.58
CA ALA A 143 -1.97 -3.89 7.96
C ALA A 143 -0.76 -2.93 7.85
N THR A 144 0.40 -3.36 8.33
CA THR A 144 1.56 -2.46 8.49
C THR A 144 2.30 -2.20 7.17
N ILE A 145 2.44 -3.20 6.29
CA ILE A 145 3.11 -3.02 4.98
C ILE A 145 2.29 -2.11 4.07
N GLY A 146 0.99 -2.39 3.93
CA GLY A 146 0.10 -1.54 3.13
C GLY A 146 0.08 -0.10 3.64
N ARG A 147 0.02 0.07 4.96
CA ARG A 147 0.06 1.39 5.60
C ARG A 147 1.37 2.13 5.40
N ALA A 148 2.51 1.46 5.56
CA ALA A 148 3.82 2.08 5.33
C ALA A 148 3.96 2.62 3.90
N LEU A 149 3.50 1.86 2.89
CA LEU A 149 3.52 2.32 1.51
C LEU A 149 2.57 3.51 1.28
N ALA A 150 1.35 3.47 1.84
CA ALA A 150 0.41 4.59 1.76
C ALA A 150 0.97 5.86 2.44
N MET A 151 1.67 5.72 3.57
CA MET A 151 2.39 6.81 4.22
C MET A 151 3.50 7.37 3.34
N LEU A 152 4.30 6.54 2.67
CA LEU A 152 5.35 6.99 1.74
C LEU A 152 4.77 7.83 0.59
N VAL A 153 3.67 7.36 -0.03
CA VAL A 153 3.00 8.11 -1.09
C VAL A 153 2.45 9.45 -0.59
N ARG A 154 1.81 9.47 0.59
CA ARG A 154 1.27 10.69 1.19
C ARG A 154 2.36 11.68 1.61
N VAL A 155 3.38 11.19 2.32
CA VAL A 155 4.38 12.01 3.01
C VAL A 155 5.59 12.33 2.15
N VAL A 156 6.06 11.42 1.30
CA VAL A 156 7.18 11.69 0.38
C VAL A 156 6.66 12.13 -0.98
N GLY A 157 5.70 11.40 -1.56
CA GLY A 157 5.04 11.80 -2.82
C GLY A 157 4.29 13.14 -2.73
N ALA A 158 3.93 13.55 -1.50
CA ALA A 158 3.12 14.72 -1.20
C ALA A 158 1.66 14.60 -1.69
N ALA A 159 1.12 13.38 -1.73
CA ALA A 159 -0.30 13.16 -2.00
C ALA A 159 -1.16 13.60 -0.78
N VAL A 160 -1.13 14.88 -0.44
CA VAL A 160 -1.79 15.45 0.74
C VAL A 160 -3.31 15.47 0.51
N PRO A 161 -4.11 14.81 1.39
CA PRO A 161 -5.56 14.79 1.27
C PRO A 161 -6.19 16.18 1.24
N GLY A 162 -7.10 16.42 0.30
CA GLY A 162 -7.83 17.68 0.11
C GLY A 162 -7.04 18.77 -0.61
N ALA A 163 -5.77 18.55 -0.96
CA ALA A 163 -4.95 19.54 -1.65
C ALA A 163 -4.32 19.00 -2.94
N ILE A 164 -3.70 17.81 -2.88
CA ILE A 164 -3.11 17.14 -4.04
C ILE A 164 -3.86 15.83 -4.32
N ASP A 165 -4.12 15.04 -3.27
CA ASP A 165 -5.10 13.97 -3.34
C ASP A 165 -6.50 14.57 -3.20
N VAL A 166 -7.19 14.66 -4.33
CA VAL A 166 -8.50 15.32 -4.47
C VAL A 166 -9.64 14.32 -4.60
N ALA A 167 -9.46 13.09 -4.08
CA ALA A 167 -10.52 12.10 -4.00
C ALA A 167 -11.75 12.67 -3.29
N ILE A 168 -12.94 12.51 -3.89
CA ILE A 168 -14.19 13.05 -3.31
C ILE A 168 -14.66 12.22 -2.12
N MET A 169 -14.71 10.89 -2.27
CA MET A 169 -15.13 9.97 -1.20
C MET A 169 -13.95 9.26 -0.54
N GLY A 170 -12.88 8.99 -1.30
CA GLY A 170 -11.82 8.07 -0.87
C GLY A 170 -12.32 6.63 -0.70
N GLN A 171 -11.54 5.79 -0.03
CA GLN A 171 -11.93 4.44 0.41
C GLN A 171 -10.91 3.88 1.44
N PRO A 172 -11.27 2.85 2.25
CA PRO A 172 -10.44 2.38 3.36
C PRO A 172 -9.01 1.95 3.00
N ALA A 173 -8.77 1.36 1.83
CA ALA A 173 -7.43 0.98 1.36
C ALA A 173 -6.51 2.16 1.06
N LYS A 174 -7.00 3.42 1.10
CA LYS A 174 -6.12 4.59 1.10
C LYS A 174 -5.28 4.71 2.38
N TYR A 175 -5.69 4.02 3.46
CA TYR A 175 -4.83 3.82 4.65
C TYR A 175 -3.82 2.68 4.45
N GLY A 176 -3.99 1.84 3.43
CA GLY A 176 -3.15 0.68 3.12
C GLY A 176 -3.96 -0.58 2.84
N LEU A 177 -3.49 -1.39 1.91
CA LEU A 177 -3.96 -2.77 1.68
C LEU A 177 -2.77 -3.64 1.26
N CYS A 178 -2.54 -4.73 1.99
CA CYS A 178 -1.54 -5.73 1.64
C CYS A 178 -2.05 -7.13 1.96
N PHE A 179 -1.78 -8.10 1.08
CA PHE A 179 -2.12 -9.50 1.27
C PHE A 179 -1.10 -10.42 0.58
N GLY A 180 -1.06 -11.68 0.98
CA GLY A 180 -0.26 -12.69 0.30
C GLY A 180 -1.05 -13.40 -0.79
N GLU A 181 -0.36 -13.85 -1.83
CA GLU A 181 -0.88 -14.80 -2.81
C GLU A 181 -0.83 -16.22 -2.24
N LEU A 182 -1.91 -16.99 -2.48
CA LEU A 182 -1.89 -18.43 -2.21
C LEU A 182 -0.95 -19.11 -3.19
N PRO A 183 -0.15 -20.11 -2.75
CA PRO A 183 0.66 -20.90 -3.66
C PRO A 183 -0.18 -21.43 -4.83
N GLY A 184 0.41 -21.38 -6.03
CA GLY A 184 -0.23 -21.87 -7.25
C GLY A 184 -0.69 -23.31 -7.11
N SER A 185 -1.69 -23.68 -7.92
CA SER A 185 -2.21 -25.04 -8.00
C SER A 185 -1.92 -25.67 -9.36
N ALA A 186 -2.14 -26.97 -9.52
CA ALA A 186 -1.85 -27.65 -10.78
C ALA A 186 -2.64 -27.00 -11.94
N GLY A 187 -1.93 -26.45 -12.93
CA GLY A 187 -2.51 -25.76 -14.08
C GLY A 187 -2.70 -24.24 -13.92
N TRP A 188 -2.45 -23.69 -12.72
CA TRP A 188 -2.56 -22.27 -12.41
C TRP A 188 -1.30 -21.81 -11.67
N PRO A 189 -0.28 -21.29 -12.40
CA PRO A 189 0.91 -20.75 -11.76
C PRO A 189 0.54 -19.56 -10.87
N ASP A 190 1.35 -19.31 -9.85
CA ASP A 190 1.19 -18.11 -9.03
C ASP A 190 1.51 -16.84 -9.86
N LEU A 191 0.79 -15.75 -9.58
CA LEU A 191 0.96 -14.44 -10.19
C LEU A 191 2.39 -13.94 -10.04
N GLY A 192 3.06 -14.23 -8.92
CA GLY A 192 4.48 -13.93 -8.74
C GLY A 192 5.37 -14.50 -9.84
N THR A 193 5.16 -15.76 -10.20
CA THR A 193 5.85 -16.46 -11.30
C THR A 193 5.50 -15.83 -12.64
N GLU A 194 4.23 -15.51 -12.90
CA GLU A 194 3.81 -14.87 -14.14
C GLU A 194 4.38 -13.46 -14.31
N ARG A 195 4.48 -12.70 -13.22
CA ARG A 195 5.01 -11.33 -13.21
C ARG A 195 6.53 -11.28 -13.05
N GLY A 196 7.17 -12.38 -12.69
CA GLY A 196 8.61 -12.51 -12.51
C GLY A 196 9.14 -11.82 -11.25
N GLY A 197 8.40 -11.83 -10.14
CA GLY A 197 8.81 -11.18 -8.89
C GLY A 197 7.96 -11.52 -7.67
N GLU A 198 8.41 -11.07 -6.50
CA GLU A 198 7.76 -11.38 -5.21
C GLU A 198 6.77 -10.29 -4.74
N VAL A 199 6.65 -9.20 -5.49
CA VAL A 199 5.82 -8.05 -5.15
C VAL A 199 5.06 -7.57 -6.40
N THR A 200 3.74 -7.51 -6.32
CA THR A 200 2.88 -6.83 -7.28
C THR A 200 2.20 -5.64 -6.61
N VAL A 201 2.24 -4.46 -7.24
CA VAL A 201 1.45 -3.30 -6.83
C VAL A 201 0.25 -3.11 -7.76
N LEU A 202 -0.90 -2.80 -7.18
CA LEU A 202 -2.18 -2.69 -7.89
C LEU A 202 -2.81 -1.32 -7.60
N GLY A 203 -3.31 -0.66 -8.65
CA GLY A 203 -4.25 0.45 -8.50
C GLY A 203 -5.66 -0.09 -8.36
N ILE A 204 -6.33 0.20 -7.24
CA ILE A 204 -7.67 -0.32 -6.94
C ILE A 204 -8.65 0.81 -6.59
N SER A 205 -9.93 0.62 -6.87
CA SER A 205 -11.00 1.57 -6.51
C SER A 205 -11.89 1.08 -5.37
N GLY A 206 -11.63 -0.11 -4.83
CA GLY A 206 -12.38 -0.76 -3.75
C GLY A 206 -12.32 -2.27 -3.87
N THR A 207 -13.18 -2.96 -3.13
CA THR A 207 -13.41 -4.40 -3.24
C THR A 207 -14.85 -4.65 -3.65
N VAL A 208 -15.07 -5.69 -4.45
CA VAL A 208 -16.40 -6.22 -4.76
C VAL A 208 -16.41 -7.67 -4.33
N GLU A 209 -17.34 -8.02 -3.46
CA GLU A 209 -17.54 -9.41 -3.07
C GLU A 209 -18.28 -10.14 -4.19
N VAL A 210 -17.73 -11.26 -4.64
CA VAL A 210 -18.37 -12.16 -5.59
C VAL A 210 -18.68 -13.44 -4.85
N VAL A 211 -19.97 -13.69 -4.62
CA VAL A 211 -20.44 -14.87 -3.90
C VAL A 211 -20.93 -15.90 -4.91
N ASP A 212 -20.16 -16.97 -5.06
CA ASP A 212 -20.64 -18.19 -5.71
C ASP A 212 -21.06 -19.20 -4.63
N ALA A 213 -22.35 -19.54 -4.62
CA ALA A 213 -22.93 -20.46 -3.64
C ALA A 213 -23.61 -21.68 -4.29
N VAL A 214 -23.66 -21.73 -5.62
CA VAL A 214 -24.51 -22.69 -6.35
C VAL A 214 -23.81 -23.37 -7.51
N SER A 215 -22.71 -22.82 -8.06
CA SER A 215 -22.03 -23.41 -9.21
C SER A 215 -21.63 -24.85 -8.92
N GLN A 216 -21.90 -25.75 -9.86
CA GLN A 216 -21.54 -27.17 -9.74
C GLN A 216 -20.44 -27.58 -10.73
N ASP A 217 -20.12 -26.72 -11.70
CA ASP A 217 -19.05 -26.89 -12.68
C ASP A 217 -18.27 -25.58 -12.92
N VAL A 218 -17.29 -25.64 -13.82
CA VAL A 218 -16.37 -24.52 -14.09
C VAL A 218 -17.07 -23.43 -14.89
N GLU A 219 -17.94 -23.81 -15.81
CA GLU A 219 -18.72 -22.92 -16.65
C GLU A 219 -19.63 -22.02 -15.81
N ASP A 220 -20.37 -22.57 -14.83
CA ASP A 220 -21.22 -21.81 -13.91
C ASP A 220 -20.40 -20.78 -13.08
N LEU A 221 -19.21 -21.18 -12.62
CA LEU A 221 -18.32 -20.29 -11.86
C LEU A 221 -17.79 -19.15 -12.74
N LEU A 222 -17.39 -19.46 -13.98
CA LEU A 222 -16.93 -18.46 -14.94
C LEU A 222 -18.06 -17.48 -15.30
N ASP A 223 -19.30 -17.95 -15.42
CA ASP A 223 -20.48 -17.10 -15.64
C ASP A 223 -20.73 -16.17 -14.44
N THR A 224 -20.56 -16.67 -13.22
CA THR A 224 -20.66 -15.84 -11.99
C THR A 224 -19.60 -14.74 -11.97
N LEU A 225 -18.35 -15.08 -12.29
CA LEU A 225 -17.25 -14.10 -12.37
C LEU A 225 -17.47 -13.09 -13.51
N ALA A 226 -17.92 -13.54 -14.68
CA ALA A 226 -18.22 -12.68 -15.81
C ALA A 226 -19.36 -11.71 -15.49
N ALA A 227 -20.41 -12.17 -14.81
CA ALA A 227 -21.51 -11.33 -14.36
C ALA A 227 -21.03 -10.27 -13.35
N ALA A 228 -20.10 -10.62 -12.45
CA ALA A 228 -19.51 -9.67 -11.51
C ALA A 228 -18.67 -8.59 -12.21
N LEU A 229 -17.99 -8.90 -13.31
CA LEU A 229 -17.23 -7.92 -14.10
C LEU A 229 -18.12 -6.86 -14.77
N LEU A 230 -19.41 -7.14 -14.94
CA LEU A 230 -20.38 -6.16 -15.45
C LEU A 230 -20.81 -5.13 -14.39
N LEU A 231 -20.48 -5.35 -13.10
CA LEU A 231 -20.83 -4.40 -12.04
C LEU A 231 -20.05 -3.09 -12.25
N PRO A 232 -20.73 -1.96 -12.47
CA PRO A 232 -20.03 -0.69 -12.67
C PRO A 232 -19.38 -0.24 -11.36
N VAL A 233 -18.05 -0.29 -11.32
CA VAL A 233 -17.25 0.24 -10.19
C VAL A 233 -17.02 1.75 -10.27
N ALA A 234 -17.32 2.36 -11.42
CA ALA A 234 -17.39 3.80 -11.64
C ALA A 234 -18.30 4.07 -12.85
N ALA A 235 -19.37 4.86 -12.68
CA ALA A 235 -20.35 5.12 -13.74
C ALA A 235 -20.44 6.61 -14.09
N GLY A 236 -20.51 6.91 -15.38
CA GLY A 236 -20.82 8.23 -15.92
C GLY A 236 -22.32 8.46 -16.11
N PRO A 237 -22.74 9.71 -16.41
CA PRO A 237 -24.15 10.07 -16.57
C PRO A 237 -24.86 9.34 -17.73
N THR A 238 -24.09 8.72 -18.64
CA THR A 238 -24.59 7.94 -19.79
C THR A 238 -24.64 6.43 -19.52
N GLY A 239 -24.24 5.97 -18.34
CA GLY A 239 -24.15 4.54 -18.00
C GLY A 239 -22.83 3.88 -18.44
N ASP A 240 -21.93 4.63 -19.10
CA ASP A 240 -20.60 4.16 -19.45
C ASP A 240 -19.71 4.07 -18.20
N THR A 241 -18.80 3.10 -18.16
CA THR A 241 -17.81 2.98 -17.10
C THR A 241 -16.73 4.07 -17.23
N LEU A 242 -16.45 4.77 -16.13
CA LEU A 242 -15.41 5.81 -16.10
C LEU A 242 -14.06 5.18 -15.71
N GLY A 243 -13.14 5.09 -16.67
CA GLY A 243 -11.78 4.58 -16.46
C GLY A 243 -11.16 4.11 -17.77
N SER A 244 -9.83 4.13 -17.88
CA SER A 244 -9.13 3.58 -19.05
C SER A 244 -9.33 2.07 -19.08
N GLY A 245 -10.12 1.59 -20.04
CA GLY A 245 -9.91 0.25 -20.59
C GLY A 245 -8.53 0.09 -21.22
#